data_AF-A0A7G9Z094-F1
#
_entry.id   AF-A0A7G9Z094-F1
#
_cell.length_a   1.000
_cell.length_b   1.000
_cell.length_c   1.000
_cell.angle_alpha   90.00
_cell.angle_beta   90.00
_cell.angle_gamma   90.00
#
_symmetry.space_group_name_H-M   'P 1'
#
loop_
_entity.id
_entity.type
_entity.pdbx_description
1 polymer ?
#
loop_
_entity_poly.entity_id
_entity_poly.type
_entity_poly.pdbx_seq_one_letter_code
_entity_poly.pdbx_strand_id
1 'polypeptide(L)' 'MEIKTKDVLKRIGDLEREIEYIKRDLMHLVEKPKQKLSLFGSVRSGDITDEMIEEAKKNLFREAEDV' A
#
# COMPACT_ATOMS: atom_id res chain seq x y z
N MET A 1 -40.19 17.16 -9.05
CA MET A 1 -39.06 17.76 -8.31
C MET A 1 -37.96 16.76 -7.93
N GLU A 2 -38.17 15.45 -8.12
CA GLU A 2 -37.28 14.37 -7.65
C GLU A 2 -35.94 14.20 -8.39
N ILE A 3 -35.89 14.56 -9.68
CA ILE A 3 -34.69 14.36 -10.53
C ILE A 3 -33.51 15.18 -10.00
N LYS A 4 -33.79 16.41 -9.52
CA LYS A 4 -32.76 17.34 -9.01
C LYS A 4 -32.05 16.82 -7.77
N THR A 5 -32.74 16.10 -6.88
CA THR A 5 -32.14 15.62 -5.64
C THR A 5 -31.15 14.48 -5.91
N LYS A 6 -31.47 13.56 -6.83
CA LYS A 6 -30.56 12.47 -7.21
C LYS A 6 -29.30 12.99 -7.90
N ASP A 7 -29.45 13.98 -8.78
CA ASP A 7 -28.31 14.61 -9.46
C ASP A 7 -27.40 15.36 -8.48
N VAL A 8 -27.99 16.06 -7.50
CA VAL A 8 -27.24 16.73 -6.43
C VAL A 8 -26.49 15.73 -5.55
N LEU A 9 -27.13 14.62 -5.14
CA LEU A 9 -26.47 13.59 -4.34
C LEU A 9 -25.31 12.91 -5.09
N LYS A 10 -25.49 12.65 -6.39
CA LYS A 10 -24.41 12.14 -7.23
C LYS A 10 -23.24 13.13 -7.28
N ARG A 11 -23.53 14.42 -7.48
CA ARG A 11 -22.51 15.47 -7.51
C ARG A 11 -21.76 15.59 -6.19
N ILE A 12 -22.46 15.45 -5.05
CA ILE A 12 -21.83 15.42 -3.73
C ILE A 12 -20.86 14.23 -3.63
N GLY A 13 -21.29 13.02 -3.98
CA GLY A 13 -20.42 11.84 -3.92
C GLY A 13 -19.22 11.88 -4.86
N ASP A 14 -19.34 12.56 -6.01
CA ASP A 14 -18.22 12.78 -6.91
C ASP A 14 -17.21 13.76 -6.31
N LEU A 15 -17.68 14.85 -5.68
CA LEU A 15 -16.83 15.82 -4.99
C LEU A 15 -16.14 15.22 -3.74
N GLU A 16 -16.82 14.37 -2.98
CA GLU A 16 -16.24 13.66 -1.84
C GLU A 16 -15.06 12.78 -2.26
N ARG A 17 -15.19 12.07 -3.40
CA ARG A 17 -14.11 11.25 -3.96
C ARG A 17 -12.93 12.11 -4.42
N GLU A 18 -13.21 13.23 -5.07
CA GLU A 18 -12.18 14.17 -5.52
C GLU A 18 -11.38 14.74 -4.35
N ILE A 19 -12.05 15.09 -3.25
CA ILE A 19 -11.40 15.55 -2.01
C ILE A 19 -10.51 14.45 -1.42
N GLU A 20 -10.97 13.20 -1.39
CA GLU A 20 -10.18 12.08 -0.86
C GLU A 20 -8.93 11.80 -1.72
N TYR A 21 -9.02 11.92 -3.04
CA TYR A 21 -7.85 11.82 -3.92
C TYR A 21 -6.84 12.93 -3.64
N ILE A 22 -7.29 14.19 -3.57
CA ILE A 22 -6.42 15.33 -3.26
C ILE A 22 -5.74 15.16 -1.90
N LYS A 23 -6.48 14.68 -0.89
CA LYS A 23 -5.92 14.42 0.45
C LYS A 23 -4.80 13.37 0.39
N ARG A 24 -4.99 12.27 -0.35
CA ARG A 24 -3.96 11.23 -0.52
C ARG A 24 -2.72 11.75 -1.22
N ASP A 25 -2.91 12.52 -2.29
CA ASP A 25 -1.80 13.11 -3.04
C ASP A 25 -1.00 14.07 -2.15
N LEU A 26 -1.68 14.91 -1.36
CA LEU A 26 -1.03 15.79 -0.39
C LEU A 26 -0.28 15.01 0.70
N MET A 27 -0.84 13.89 1.20
CA MET A 27 -0.12 13.03 2.16
C MET A 27 1.16 12.46 1.55
N HIS A 28 1.12 12.04 0.28
CA HIS A 28 2.32 11.56 -0.44
C HIS A 28 3.35 12.67 -0.70
N LEU A 29 2.95 13.93 -0.77
CA LEU A 29 3.87 15.07 -0.91
C LEU A 29 4.51 15.48 0.44
N VAL A 30 3.79 15.34 1.55
CA VAL A 30 4.33 15.61 2.90
C VAL A 30 5.22 14.47 3.39
N GLU A 31 4.92 13.23 3.00
CA GLU A 31 5.82 12.10 3.15
C GLU A 31 6.97 12.20 2.15
N LYS A 32 8.03 12.97 2.51
CA LYS A 32 9.37 12.64 2.00
C LYS A 32 9.55 11.13 2.16
N PRO A 33 10.15 10.40 1.19
CA PRO A 33 10.41 8.99 1.37
C PRO A 33 11.43 8.86 2.52
N LYS A 34 10.92 8.77 3.76
CA LYS A 34 11.61 8.05 4.82
C LYS A 34 11.76 6.68 4.19
N GLN A 35 13.00 6.31 3.86
CA GLN A 35 13.36 5.00 3.32
C GLN A 35 12.37 4.00 3.87
N LYS A 36 11.54 3.41 3.00
CA LYS A 36 10.49 2.50 3.44
C LYS A 36 11.20 1.44 4.26
N LEU A 37 11.04 1.52 5.58
CA LEU A 37 11.38 0.42 6.44
C LEU A 37 10.50 -0.71 5.91
N SER A 38 11.14 -1.80 5.49
CA SER A 38 10.46 -3.02 5.09
C SER A 38 9.34 -3.34 6.08
N LEU A 39 8.31 -4.11 5.68
CA LEU A 39 7.31 -4.64 6.61
C LEU A 39 7.96 -5.33 7.84
N PHE A 40 9.23 -5.76 7.72
CA PHE A 40 10.13 -6.12 8.80
C PHE A 40 10.99 -4.93 9.25
N GLY A 41 10.38 -3.85 9.73
CA GLY A 41 10.94 -2.50 9.84
C GLY A 41 12.19 -2.28 10.72
N SER A 42 12.97 -3.32 10.99
CA SER A 42 14.31 -3.26 11.57
C SER A 42 15.44 -3.44 10.54
N VAL A 43 15.18 -3.79 9.27
CA VAL A 43 16.24 -4.08 8.29
C VAL A 43 16.14 -3.14 7.08
N ARG A 44 17.25 -2.48 6.72
CA ARG A 44 17.34 -1.63 5.53
C ARG A 44 17.24 -2.53 4.30
N SER A 45 16.47 -2.12 3.29
CA SER A 45 16.27 -2.91 2.06
C SER A 45 17.56 -3.21 1.28
N GLY A 46 18.67 -2.52 1.57
CA GLY A 46 19.99 -2.80 0.99
C GLY A 46 20.79 -3.89 1.71
N ASP A 47 20.32 -4.37 2.87
CA ASP A 47 21.00 -5.38 3.69
C ASP A 47 20.40 -6.79 3.48
N ILE A 48 19.44 -6.94 2.55
CA ILE A 48 18.82 -8.23 2.21
C ILE A 48 19.40 -8.67 0.86
N THR A 49 20.20 -9.74 0.87
CA THR A 49 20.70 -10.37 -0.36
C THR A 49 19.74 -11.45 -0.85
N ASP A 50 19.83 -11.79 -2.14
CA ASP A 50 19.05 -12.90 -2.72
C ASP A 50 19.32 -14.23 -2.00
N GLU A 51 20.55 -14.41 -1.51
CA GLU A 51 20.97 -15.57 -0.73
C GLU A 51 20.18 -15.68 0.58
N MET A 52 20.00 -14.57 1.31
CA MET A 52 19.23 -14.53 2.54
C MET A 52 17.75 -14.84 2.31
N ILE A 53 17.21 -14.43 1.15
CA ILE A 53 15.82 -14.71 0.77
C ILE A 53 15.66 -16.22 0.49
N GLU A 54 16.57 -16.81 -0.26
CA GLU A 54 16.51 -18.24 -0.60
C GLU A 54 16.73 -19.14 0.63
N GLU A 55 17.64 -18.77 1.53
CA GLU A 55 17.83 -19.46 2.81
C GLU A 55 16.54 -19.40 3.67
N ALA A 56 15.91 -18.23 3.78
CA ALA A 56 14.67 -18.08 4.53
C ALA A 56 13.53 -18.92 3.94
N LYS A 57 13.42 -19.00 2.60
CA LYS A 57 12.41 -19.84 1.94
C LYS A 57 12.62 -21.32 2.23
N LYS A 58 13.86 -21.80 2.15
CA LYS A 58 14.21 -23.19 2.49
C LYS A 58 13.89 -23.54 3.95
N ASN A 59 14.10 -22.61 4.86
CA ASN A 59 13.79 -22.81 6.27
C ASN A 59 12.29 -22.75 6.57
N LEU A 60 11.51 -21.97 5.81
CA LEU A 60 10.09 -21.75 6.04
C LEU A 60 9.21 -22.88 5.45
N PHE A 61 9.62 -23.43 4.31
CA PHE A 61 8.92 -24.50 3.62
C PHE A 61 9.76 -25.77 3.67
N ARG A 62 9.22 -26.86 4.24
CA ARG A 62 9.82 -28.18 4.05
C ARG A 62 9.84 -28.52 2.57
N GLU A 63 10.90 -29.16 2.11
CA GLU A 63 11.01 -29.58 0.72
C GLU A 63 9.85 -30.54 0.41
N ALA A 64 9.29 -30.45 -0.79
CA ALA A 64 8.12 -31.25 -1.18
C ALA A 64 8.38 -32.77 -1.14
N GLU A 65 9.65 -33.18 -1.03
CA GLU A 65 10.07 -34.57 -0.86
C GLU A 65 9.89 -35.08 0.59
N ASP A 66 9.63 -34.20 1.57
CA ASP A 66 9.38 -34.53 2.98
C ASP A 66 7.88 -34.75 3.32
N VAL A 67 6.98 -34.83 2.32
CA VAL A 67 5.53 -35.03 2.49
C VAL A 67 5.04 -36.27 1.76
#